data_AF-A0A3N2CW81-F1
#
_entry.id   AF-A0A3N2CW81-F1
#
_cell.length_a   1.000
_cell.length_b   1.000
_cell.length_c   1.000
_cell.angle_alpha   90.00
_cell.angle_beta   90.00
_cell.angle_gamma   90.00
#
_symmetry.space_group_name_H-M   'P 1'
#
loop_
_entity.id
_entity.type
_entity.pdbx_description
1 polymer ?
#
loop_
_entity_poly.entity_id
_entity_poly.type
_entity_poly.pdbx_seq_one_letter_code
_entity_poly.pdbx_strand_id
1 'polypeptide(L)'
;MSSISDVSDNLAKIIDMAGRLEDRAIDRACDRLMPGGEALAAMIPTANREAFGYRLDTAEQNEMARRFRTGDHSEKPLVDLEHEDPDELWTPEQILRWWSDDYRQQLGMEHDDPAWRPTLVSEATFLRNRDVAEWIWEHETQWDAYAADVSRARAKMESILLEGNRSERSRVVCGNEQCDDPRTLIRVYAKRQPVLWGCGACGETQDHPEACGTCGSAALVEEAWSSNKDDDLWKCGSCRNKYTHEQVRDFYAKQLRRVPEKWMSISHAMQLMREQGWQERVSRSWLDDLEVRTEDVSGRREVLWSSLWRRHLLETNARQQRAHERAKKAPNVA
;
A
#
# COMPACT_ATOMS: atom_id res chain seq x y z
N MET A 1 23.70 -17.59 14.04
CA MET A 1 23.71 -18.75 13.14
C MET A 1 22.40 -19.47 13.32
N SER A 2 21.58 -19.48 12.27
CA SER A 2 20.31 -20.21 12.26
C SER A 2 20.59 -21.71 12.22
N SER A 3 19.84 -22.51 12.97
CA SER A 3 19.99 -23.97 12.94
C SER A 3 19.27 -24.59 11.75
N ILE A 4 19.66 -25.81 11.36
CA ILE A 4 18.94 -26.59 10.34
C ILE A 4 17.45 -26.80 10.70
N SER A 5 17.16 -26.94 12.00
CA SER A 5 15.78 -27.00 12.50
C SER A 5 15.00 -25.72 12.27
N ASP A 6 15.62 -24.55 12.44
CA ASP A 6 14.93 -23.26 12.23
C ASP A 6 14.54 -23.07 10.76
N VAL A 7 15.42 -23.46 9.83
CA VAL A 7 15.14 -23.42 8.40
C VAL A 7 14.03 -24.41 8.03
N SER A 8 14.10 -25.65 8.55
CA SER A 8 13.07 -26.67 8.31
C SER A 8 11.69 -26.23 8.83
N ASP A 9 11.64 -25.61 10.01
CA ASP A 9 10.42 -25.06 10.59
C ASP A 9 9.86 -23.90 9.78
N ASN A 10 10.72 -23.02 9.24
CA ASN A 10 10.29 -21.95 8.35
C ASN A 10 9.69 -22.50 7.05
N LEU A 11 10.35 -23.48 6.42
CA LEU A 11 9.85 -24.14 5.21
C LEU A 11 8.53 -24.86 5.47
N ALA A 12 8.39 -25.54 6.62
CA ALA A 12 7.14 -26.18 7.02
C ALA A 12 5.99 -25.17 7.14
N LYS A 13 6.26 -24.00 7.74
CA LYS A 13 5.27 -22.91 7.84
C LYS A 13 4.93 -22.31 6.49
N ILE A 14 5.89 -22.16 5.58
CA ILE A 14 5.62 -21.70 4.21
C ILE A 14 4.66 -22.66 3.50
N ILE A 15 4.89 -23.97 3.62
CA ILE A 15 4.01 -25.00 3.03
C ILE A 15 2.59 -24.92 3.61
N ASP A 16 2.46 -24.78 4.93
CA ASP A 16 1.17 -24.64 5.60
C ASP A 16 0.42 -23.35 5.18
N MET A 17 1.13 -22.23 5.10
CA MET A 17 0.59 -20.94 4.64
C MET A 17 0.19 -20.97 3.16
N ALA A 18 0.93 -21.68 2.31
CA ALA A 18 0.63 -21.78 0.89
C ALA A 18 -0.80 -22.30 0.62
N GLY A 19 -1.29 -23.23 1.45
CA GLY A 19 -2.66 -23.74 1.36
C GLY A 19 -3.76 -22.71 1.61
N ARG A 20 -3.43 -21.53 2.16
CA ARG A 20 -4.37 -20.44 2.47
C ARG A 20 -4.28 -19.26 1.50
N LEU A 21 -3.32 -19.27 0.56
CA LEU A 21 -3.17 -18.20 -0.42
C LEU A 21 -4.37 -18.12 -1.37
N GLU A 22 -5.01 -19.25 -1.69
CA GLU A 22 -6.17 -19.28 -2.59
C GLU A 22 -7.36 -18.53 -1.99
N ASP A 23 -7.72 -18.85 -0.74
CA ASP A 23 -8.76 -18.14 0.02
C ASP A 23 -8.45 -16.63 0.08
N ARG A 24 -7.18 -16.28 0.32
CA ARG A 24 -6.76 -14.89 0.39
C ARG A 24 -6.87 -14.17 -0.96
N ALA A 25 -6.54 -14.85 -2.06
CA ALA A 25 -6.70 -14.30 -3.40
C ALA A 25 -8.18 -14.13 -3.76
N ILE A 26 -9.05 -15.08 -3.38
CA ILE A 26 -10.50 -14.93 -3.55
C ILE A 26 -11.02 -13.72 -2.77
N ASP A 27 -10.61 -13.55 -1.50
CA ASP A 27 -10.96 -12.38 -0.68
C ASP A 27 -10.47 -11.06 -1.30
N ARG A 28 -9.39 -11.10 -2.10
CA ARG A 28 -8.79 -9.97 -2.82
C ARG A 28 -9.17 -9.93 -4.30
N ALA A 29 -10.20 -10.65 -4.74
CA ALA A 29 -10.59 -10.69 -6.16
C ALA A 29 -10.93 -9.31 -6.75
N CYS A 30 -11.38 -8.37 -5.91
CA CYS A 30 -11.69 -6.98 -6.31
C CYS A 30 -10.55 -5.98 -6.03
N ASP A 31 -9.32 -6.45 -5.78
CA ASP A 31 -8.18 -5.56 -5.62
C ASP A 31 -7.97 -4.71 -6.89
N ARG A 32 -7.78 -3.41 -6.68
CA ARG A 32 -7.79 -2.39 -7.72
C ARG A 32 -6.54 -2.44 -8.60
N LEU A 33 -5.41 -2.92 -8.07
CA LEU A 33 -4.14 -2.99 -8.79
C LEU A 33 -4.01 -4.32 -9.53
N MET A 34 -4.38 -5.42 -8.86
CA MET A 34 -4.31 -6.75 -9.45
C MET A 34 -5.37 -7.64 -8.82
N PRO A 35 -6.36 -8.17 -9.58
CA PRO A 35 -7.33 -9.11 -9.05
C PRO A 35 -6.64 -10.26 -8.32
N GLY A 36 -6.99 -10.51 -7.06
CA GLY A 36 -6.33 -11.50 -6.21
C GLY A 36 -5.12 -11.00 -5.42
N GLY A 37 -4.64 -9.78 -5.71
CA GLY A 37 -3.55 -9.10 -5.02
C GLY A 37 -2.26 -9.92 -4.95
N GLU A 38 -1.37 -9.56 -4.02
CA GLU A 38 -0.09 -10.25 -3.80
C GLU A 38 -0.24 -11.75 -3.52
N ALA A 39 -1.38 -12.19 -2.98
CA ALA A 39 -1.66 -13.61 -2.76
C ALA A 39 -1.73 -14.38 -4.07
N LEU A 40 -2.36 -13.81 -5.11
CA LEU A 40 -2.37 -14.42 -6.43
C LEU A 40 -0.96 -14.41 -7.05
N ALA A 41 -0.20 -13.32 -6.90
CA ALA A 41 1.18 -13.26 -7.39
C ALA A 41 2.11 -14.28 -6.71
N ALA A 42 1.90 -14.58 -5.42
CA ALA A 42 2.67 -15.57 -4.70
C ALA A 42 2.32 -17.03 -5.08
N MET A 43 1.11 -17.27 -5.61
CA MET A 43 0.68 -18.61 -6.07
C MET A 43 1.09 -18.90 -7.51
N ILE A 44 1.06 -17.89 -8.37
CA ILE A 44 1.34 -18.09 -9.80
C ILE A 44 2.83 -18.41 -9.95
N PRO A 45 3.21 -19.52 -10.61
CA PRO A 45 4.57 -19.75 -11.04
C PRO A 45 5.03 -18.51 -11.80
N THR A 46 6.00 -17.77 -11.27
CA THR A 46 6.47 -16.60 -12.01
C THR A 46 6.98 -17.08 -13.36
N ALA A 47 6.41 -16.51 -14.42
CA ALA A 47 6.75 -16.89 -15.79
C ALA A 47 8.26 -16.87 -15.91
N ASN A 48 8.83 -17.98 -16.42
CA ASN A 48 10.24 -18.25 -16.76
C ASN A 48 11.19 -17.08 -16.43
N ARG A 49 12.28 -17.33 -15.72
CA ARG A 49 13.34 -16.34 -15.44
C ARG A 49 13.74 -15.51 -16.67
N GLU A 50 13.74 -16.10 -17.88
CA GLU A 50 13.91 -15.38 -19.16
C GLU A 50 12.72 -14.48 -19.53
N ALA A 51 11.47 -14.89 -19.30
CA ALA A 51 10.29 -14.06 -19.53
C ALA A 51 10.22 -12.87 -18.56
N PHE A 52 10.66 -13.05 -17.31
CA PHE A 52 10.85 -11.93 -16.39
C PHE A 52 11.99 -11.02 -16.86
N GLY A 53 13.14 -11.59 -17.23
CA GLY A 53 14.25 -10.85 -17.84
C GLY A 53 13.80 -10.06 -19.07
N TYR A 54 13.03 -10.67 -19.96
CA TYR A 54 12.48 -10.04 -21.15
C TYR A 54 11.49 -8.92 -20.82
N ARG A 55 10.65 -9.09 -19.78
CA ARG A 55 9.75 -8.02 -19.31
C ARG A 55 10.53 -6.85 -18.72
N LEU A 56 11.60 -7.13 -17.99
CA LEU A 56 12.51 -6.11 -17.45
C LEU A 56 13.23 -5.38 -18.59
N ASP A 57 13.88 -6.10 -19.50
CA ASP A 57 14.54 -5.55 -20.68
C ASP A 57 13.59 -4.70 -21.53
N THR A 58 12.35 -5.18 -21.71
CA THR A 58 11.31 -4.45 -22.45
C THR A 58 10.88 -3.18 -21.71
N ALA A 59 10.78 -3.21 -20.39
CA ALA A 59 10.46 -2.03 -19.59
C ALA A 59 11.61 -1.00 -19.66
N GLU A 60 12.86 -1.45 -19.55
CA GLU A 60 14.06 -0.62 -19.70
C GLU A 60 14.15 0.02 -21.10
N GLN A 61 13.94 -0.76 -22.16
CA GLN A 61 13.93 -0.27 -23.54
C GLN A 61 12.81 0.75 -23.79
N ASN A 62 11.61 0.49 -23.26
CA ASN A 62 10.48 1.41 -23.41
C ASN A 62 10.72 2.74 -22.68
N GLU A 63 11.34 2.70 -21.50
CA GLU A 63 11.71 3.91 -20.76
C GLU A 63 12.82 4.67 -21.46
N MET A 64 13.84 3.98 -21.97
CA MET A 64 14.89 4.59 -22.78
C MET A 64 14.29 5.29 -24.02
N ALA A 65 13.37 4.63 -24.73
CA ALA A 65 12.64 5.21 -25.85
C ALA A 65 11.71 6.38 -25.44
N ARG A 66 11.16 6.37 -24.22
CA ARG A 66 10.37 7.49 -23.67
C ARG A 66 11.25 8.70 -23.41
N ARG A 67 12.43 8.50 -22.79
CA ARG A 67 13.42 9.55 -22.50
C ARG A 67 13.92 10.23 -23.78
N PHE A 68 14.25 9.44 -24.80
CA PHE A 68 14.63 9.99 -26.12
C PHE A 68 13.53 10.84 -26.76
N ARG A 69 12.26 10.46 -26.58
CA ARG A 69 11.11 11.20 -27.13
C ARG A 69 10.78 12.49 -26.36
N THR A 70 11.01 12.50 -25.06
CA THR A 70 10.59 13.61 -24.17
C THR A 70 11.69 14.62 -23.90
N GLY A 71 12.96 14.32 -24.24
CA GLY A 71 14.10 15.18 -23.96
C GLY A 71 14.40 15.32 -22.45
N ASP A 72 13.77 14.47 -21.65
CA ASP A 72 13.95 14.44 -20.20
C ASP A 72 15.21 13.63 -19.88
N HIS A 73 16.29 14.37 -19.62
CA HIS A 73 17.58 13.85 -19.15
C HIS A 73 17.70 13.90 -17.63
N SER A 74 16.61 14.08 -16.87
CA SER A 74 16.67 13.92 -15.42
C SER A 74 17.14 12.50 -15.11
N GLU A 75 18.25 12.41 -14.36
CA GLU A 75 18.98 11.16 -14.11
C GLU A 75 18.16 10.08 -13.38
N LYS A 76 16.92 10.37 -12.98
CA LYS A 76 16.16 9.45 -12.13
C LYS A 76 15.31 8.49 -12.98
N PRO A 77 15.58 7.17 -12.95
CA PRO A 77 14.72 6.18 -13.56
C PRO A 77 13.34 6.19 -12.90
N LEU A 78 12.31 5.82 -13.67
CA LEU A 78 10.90 5.77 -13.24
C LEU A 78 10.68 4.81 -12.06
N VAL A 79 11.64 3.94 -11.82
CA VAL A 79 11.79 3.12 -10.63
C VAL A 79 13.21 3.42 -10.14
N ASP A 80 13.35 4.01 -8.96
CA ASP A 80 14.65 4.16 -8.32
C ASP A 80 15.13 2.76 -7.88
N LEU A 81 15.49 1.91 -8.83
CA LEU A 81 16.00 0.55 -8.62
C LEU A 81 17.35 0.55 -7.89
N GLU A 82 18.01 1.72 -7.78
CA GLU A 82 19.17 1.88 -6.90
C GLU A 82 18.76 1.98 -5.42
N HIS A 83 17.48 2.22 -5.12
CA HIS A 83 16.94 2.35 -3.75
C HIS A 83 15.89 1.30 -3.37
N GLU A 84 15.23 0.64 -4.33
CA GLU A 84 14.40 -0.54 -4.06
C GLU A 84 15.29 -1.79 -4.19
N ASP A 85 15.62 -2.40 -3.04
CA ASP A 85 16.34 -3.66 -3.00
C ASP A 85 15.59 -4.69 -3.86
N PRO A 86 16.18 -5.23 -4.95
CA PRO A 86 15.52 -6.20 -5.80
C PRO A 86 14.97 -7.40 -5.00
N ASP A 87 15.58 -7.74 -3.87
CA ASP A 87 15.09 -8.80 -2.97
C ASP A 87 13.76 -8.42 -2.28
N GLU A 88 13.49 -7.13 -2.06
CA GLU A 88 12.20 -6.64 -1.56
C GLU A 88 11.08 -6.82 -2.59
N LEU A 89 11.41 -6.84 -3.88
CA LEU A 89 10.45 -7.04 -4.97
C LEU A 89 10.15 -8.53 -5.26
N TRP A 90 11.03 -9.45 -4.86
CA TRP A 90 10.86 -10.87 -5.20
C TRP A 90 9.66 -11.50 -4.47
N THR A 91 8.89 -12.32 -5.18
CA THR A 91 7.84 -13.13 -4.54
C THR A 91 8.47 -14.19 -3.63
N PRO A 92 7.73 -14.72 -2.64
CA PRO A 92 8.22 -15.84 -1.83
C PRO A 92 8.67 -17.04 -2.67
N GLU A 93 7.99 -17.29 -3.81
CA GLU A 93 8.36 -18.35 -4.75
C GLU A 93 9.71 -18.07 -5.40
N GLN A 94 9.95 -16.86 -5.90
CA GLN A 94 11.21 -16.49 -6.53
C GLN A 94 12.40 -16.62 -5.57
N ILE A 95 12.22 -16.23 -4.30
CA ILE A 95 13.25 -16.36 -3.26
C ILE A 95 13.63 -17.84 -3.07
N LEU A 96 12.65 -18.73 -2.87
CA LEU A 96 12.95 -20.15 -2.70
C LEU A 96 13.49 -20.78 -3.98
N ARG A 97 12.96 -20.37 -5.13
CA ARG A 97 13.35 -20.88 -6.43
C ARG A 97 14.81 -20.61 -6.73
N TRP A 98 15.29 -19.41 -6.43
CA TRP A 98 16.69 -19.04 -6.66
C TRP A 98 17.67 -20.04 -6.02
N TRP A 99 17.45 -20.38 -4.74
CA TRP A 99 18.24 -21.38 -4.04
C TRP A 99 18.01 -22.80 -4.58
N SER A 100 16.76 -23.16 -4.81
CA SER A 100 16.41 -24.51 -5.22
C SER A 100 16.88 -24.86 -6.64
N ASP A 101 16.97 -23.90 -7.55
CA ASP A 101 17.49 -24.09 -8.91
C ASP A 101 18.99 -24.39 -8.85
N ASP A 102 19.75 -23.62 -8.05
CA ASP A 102 21.18 -23.83 -7.84
C ASP A 102 21.47 -25.20 -7.21
N TYR A 103 20.74 -25.57 -6.16
CA TYR A 103 20.92 -26.86 -5.51
C TYR A 103 20.52 -28.05 -6.39
N ARG A 104 19.47 -27.93 -7.20
CA ARG A 104 19.13 -28.98 -8.18
C ARG A 104 20.24 -29.17 -9.20
N GLN A 105 20.83 -28.08 -9.69
CA GLN A 105 21.97 -28.14 -10.62
C GLN A 105 23.18 -28.84 -9.96
N GLN A 106 23.53 -28.47 -8.74
CA GLN A 106 24.65 -29.08 -8.02
C GLN A 106 24.43 -30.56 -7.69
N LEU A 107 23.18 -30.96 -7.39
CA LEU A 107 22.81 -32.35 -7.09
C LEU A 107 22.51 -33.19 -8.34
N GLY A 108 22.52 -32.59 -9.54
CA GLY A 108 22.14 -33.27 -10.79
C GLY A 108 20.66 -33.69 -10.82
N MET A 109 19.80 -32.94 -10.14
CA MET A 109 18.34 -33.14 -10.05
C MET A 109 17.57 -32.09 -10.86
N GLU A 110 18.16 -31.62 -11.97
CA GLU A 110 17.51 -30.66 -12.86
C GLU A 110 16.20 -31.23 -13.43
N HIS A 111 15.22 -30.36 -13.66
CA HIS A 111 13.97 -30.78 -14.26
C HIS A 111 14.13 -30.91 -15.77
N ASP A 112 14.21 -32.15 -16.26
CA ASP A 112 14.29 -32.45 -17.69
C ASP A 112 13.00 -32.09 -18.46
N ASP A 113 11.88 -31.90 -17.75
CA ASP A 113 10.59 -31.60 -18.36
C ASP A 113 10.38 -30.08 -18.55
N PRO A 114 10.35 -29.57 -19.80
CA PRO A 114 10.09 -28.16 -20.07
C PRO A 114 8.66 -27.72 -19.72
N ALA A 115 7.73 -28.66 -19.48
CA ALA A 115 6.39 -28.38 -19.00
C ALA A 115 6.32 -28.24 -17.47
N TRP A 116 7.36 -28.65 -16.73
CA TRP A 116 7.39 -28.49 -15.28
C TRP A 116 7.37 -27.00 -14.89
N ARG A 117 6.58 -26.67 -13.88
CA ARG A 117 6.43 -25.31 -13.37
C ARG A 117 6.64 -25.33 -11.86
N PRO A 118 7.70 -24.70 -11.34
CA PRO A 118 7.91 -24.60 -9.91
C PRO A 118 6.74 -23.84 -9.28
N THR A 119 6.37 -24.27 -8.09
CA THR A 119 5.38 -23.63 -7.23
C THR A 119 6.03 -23.41 -5.88
N LEU A 120 5.52 -22.46 -5.11
CA LEU A 120 5.99 -22.24 -3.74
C LEU A 120 6.04 -23.52 -2.90
N VAL A 121 5.03 -24.39 -3.05
CA VAL A 121 4.94 -25.66 -2.34
C VAL A 121 5.99 -26.66 -2.82
N SER A 122 6.19 -26.81 -4.14
CA SER A 122 7.21 -27.72 -4.67
C SER A 122 8.62 -27.31 -4.25
N GLU A 123 8.92 -26.01 -4.29
CA GLU A 123 10.24 -25.49 -3.92
C GLU A 123 10.49 -25.64 -2.42
N ALA A 124 9.52 -25.26 -1.59
CA ALA A 124 9.64 -25.43 -0.14
C ALA A 124 9.74 -26.93 0.25
N THR A 125 9.04 -27.81 -0.45
CA THR A 125 9.11 -29.26 -0.21
C THR A 125 10.45 -29.85 -0.62
N PHE A 126 11.01 -29.42 -1.76
CA PHE A 126 12.35 -29.81 -2.20
C PHE A 126 13.41 -29.39 -1.18
N LEU A 127 13.43 -28.11 -0.80
CA LEU A 127 14.40 -27.57 0.16
C LEU A 127 14.27 -28.18 1.56
N ARG A 128 13.07 -28.62 1.94
CA ARG A 128 12.81 -29.27 3.23
C ARG A 128 13.11 -30.77 3.21
N ASN A 129 13.30 -31.37 2.03
CA ASN A 129 13.66 -32.78 1.93
C ASN A 129 14.91 -33.04 2.78
N ARG A 130 14.87 -34.10 3.59
CA ARG A 130 15.95 -34.40 4.55
C ARG A 130 17.31 -34.50 3.88
N ASP A 131 17.40 -35.23 2.78
CA ASP A 131 18.67 -35.49 2.09
C ASP A 131 19.22 -34.19 1.49
N VAL A 132 18.34 -33.34 0.96
CA VAL A 132 18.68 -32.01 0.43
C VAL A 132 19.12 -31.07 1.56
N ALA A 133 18.37 -31.01 2.66
CA ALA A 133 18.67 -30.14 3.78
C ALA A 133 20.00 -30.51 4.49
N GLU A 134 20.25 -31.82 4.67
CA GLU A 134 21.53 -32.31 5.20
C GLU A 134 22.69 -31.93 4.26
N TRP A 135 22.51 -32.10 2.94
CA TRP A 135 23.52 -31.70 1.96
C TRP A 135 23.79 -30.19 1.97
N ILE A 136 22.74 -29.35 1.96
CA ILE A 136 22.87 -27.87 2.00
C ILE A 136 23.64 -27.45 3.25
N TRP A 137 23.31 -28.02 4.41
CA TRP A 137 24.01 -27.70 5.66
C TRP A 137 25.52 -28.00 5.61
N GLU A 138 25.91 -29.06 4.91
CA GLU A 138 27.32 -29.47 4.80
C GLU A 138 28.09 -28.70 3.72
N HIS A 139 27.42 -28.23 2.65
CA HIS A 139 28.08 -27.71 1.45
C HIS A 139 27.85 -26.22 1.20
N GLU A 140 26.79 -25.62 1.76
CA GLU A 140 26.48 -24.21 1.56
C GLU A 140 27.41 -23.29 2.35
N THR A 141 28.27 -22.57 1.63
CA THR A 141 29.21 -21.61 2.21
C THR A 141 28.53 -20.35 2.77
N GLN A 142 27.34 -20.02 2.27
CA GLN A 142 26.55 -18.85 2.65
C GLN A 142 25.29 -19.23 3.44
N TRP A 143 25.42 -20.18 4.38
CA TRP A 143 24.27 -20.72 5.13
C TRP A 143 23.40 -19.63 5.78
N ASP A 144 24.03 -18.61 6.39
CA ASP A 144 23.28 -17.54 7.04
C ASP A 144 22.47 -16.70 6.03
N ALA A 145 22.92 -16.54 4.79
CA ALA A 145 22.17 -15.86 3.73
C ALA A 145 20.98 -16.71 3.27
N TYR A 146 21.19 -18.00 3.02
CA TYR A 146 20.11 -18.96 2.72
C TYR A 146 19.04 -18.97 3.82
N ALA A 147 19.45 -19.08 5.08
CA ALA A 147 18.52 -19.09 6.20
C ALA A 147 17.77 -17.76 6.34
N ALA A 148 18.43 -16.63 6.08
CA ALA A 148 17.79 -15.31 6.06
C ALA A 148 16.74 -15.21 4.95
N ASP A 149 17.03 -15.73 3.76
CA ASP A 149 16.09 -15.74 2.63
C ASP A 149 14.87 -16.62 2.85
N VAL A 150 15.07 -17.82 3.40
CA VAL A 150 13.94 -18.67 3.81
C VAL A 150 13.09 -17.97 4.87
N SER A 151 13.71 -17.28 5.83
CA SER A 151 12.99 -16.47 6.81
C SER A 151 12.26 -15.29 6.18
N ARG A 152 12.87 -14.64 5.18
CA ARG A 152 12.31 -13.53 4.39
C ARG A 152 11.08 -13.98 3.61
N ALA A 153 11.16 -15.12 2.91
CA ALA A 153 10.05 -15.73 2.20
C ALA A 153 8.89 -16.05 3.14
N ARG A 154 9.18 -16.62 4.31
CA ARG A 154 8.17 -16.83 5.36
C ARG A 154 7.54 -15.51 5.82
N ALA A 155 8.34 -14.49 6.10
CA ALA A 155 7.83 -13.20 6.56
C ALA A 155 6.94 -12.51 5.52
N LYS A 156 7.27 -12.64 4.23
CA LYS A 156 6.41 -12.17 3.13
C LYS A 156 5.09 -12.94 3.07
N MET A 157 5.12 -14.26 3.22
CA MET A 157 3.91 -15.09 3.30
C MET A 157 3.02 -14.70 4.49
N GLU A 158 3.62 -14.49 5.66
CA GLU A 158 2.96 -13.96 6.85
C GLU A 158 2.29 -12.61 6.56
N SER A 159 2.99 -11.69 5.88
CA SER A 159 2.43 -10.39 5.47
C SER A 159 1.23 -10.53 4.51
N ILE A 160 1.35 -11.37 3.48
CA ILE A 160 0.30 -11.58 2.47
C ILE A 160 -0.99 -12.14 3.12
N LEU A 161 -0.82 -13.14 3.99
CA LEU A 161 -1.92 -13.81 4.69
C LEU A 161 -2.41 -13.04 5.92
N LEU A 162 -1.69 -11.99 6.33
CA LEU A 162 -1.89 -11.31 7.61
C LEU A 162 -1.70 -12.25 8.82
N GLU A 163 -0.88 -13.28 8.66
CA GLU A 163 -0.51 -14.21 9.72
C GLU A 163 0.67 -13.71 10.51
N GLY A 164 0.64 -13.91 11.83
CA GLY A 164 1.71 -13.39 12.68
C GLY A 164 1.73 -11.85 12.80
N ASN A 165 0.63 -11.16 12.47
CA ASN A 165 0.29 -9.78 12.85
C ASN A 165 1.51 -8.90 13.21
N ARG A 166 2.40 -8.67 12.25
CA ARG A 166 3.38 -7.59 12.39
C ARG A 166 2.65 -6.30 12.09
N SER A 167 2.24 -5.64 13.17
CA SER A 167 1.70 -4.31 13.17
C SER A 167 2.56 -3.38 12.33
N GLU A 168 2.03 -2.88 11.21
CA GLU A 168 2.47 -1.59 10.70
C GLU A 168 2.46 -0.65 11.90
N ARG A 169 3.64 -0.15 12.28
CA ARG A 169 3.79 0.77 13.41
C ARG A 169 2.96 2.01 13.10
N SER A 170 1.72 2.06 13.56
CA SER A 170 0.96 3.30 13.55
C SER A 170 1.65 4.33 14.46
N ARG A 171 1.28 5.60 14.37
CA ARG A 171 1.71 6.58 15.40
C ARG A 171 0.66 6.71 16.51
N VAL A 172 -0.35 5.83 16.49
CA VAL A 172 -1.51 5.90 17.37
C VAL A 172 -1.24 5.00 18.57
N VAL A 173 -1.23 5.58 19.75
CA VAL A 173 -0.97 4.89 21.02
C VAL A 173 -2.29 4.40 21.60
N CYS A 174 -2.29 3.27 22.31
CA CYS A 174 -3.47 2.82 23.04
C CYS A 174 -3.95 3.90 24.03
N GLY A 175 -5.21 4.29 23.90
CA GLY A 175 -5.87 5.28 24.77
C GLY A 175 -6.53 4.66 26.00
N ASN A 176 -6.37 3.36 26.26
CA ASN A 176 -6.89 2.74 27.47
C ASN A 176 -5.98 3.09 28.66
N GLU A 177 -6.52 3.81 29.65
CA GLU A 177 -5.79 4.23 30.86
C GLU A 177 -5.32 3.05 31.73
N GLN A 178 -5.93 1.87 31.56
CA GLN A 178 -5.57 0.64 32.27
C GLN A 178 -4.57 -0.24 31.50
N CYS A 179 -4.02 0.26 30.39
CA CYS A 179 -3.04 -0.49 29.61
C CYS A 179 -1.64 -0.35 30.22
N ASP A 180 -1.09 -1.44 30.75
CA ASP A 180 0.25 -1.47 31.36
C ASP A 180 1.39 -1.23 30.37
N ASP A 181 1.15 -1.45 29.07
CA ASP A 181 2.09 -1.19 27.99
C ASP A 181 1.34 -0.58 26.80
N PRO A 182 1.13 0.75 26.78
CA PRO A 182 0.43 1.43 25.70
C PRO A 182 1.30 1.44 24.45
N ARG A 183 1.35 0.29 23.78
CA ARG A 183 1.99 0.16 22.47
C ARG A 183 1.10 0.75 21.40
N THR A 184 1.76 0.95 20.27
CA THR A 184 1.16 1.30 19.00
C THR A 184 -0.03 0.41 18.66
N LEU A 185 -1.16 1.01 18.32
CA LEU A 185 -2.34 0.29 17.88
C LEU A 185 -2.08 -0.38 16.52
N ILE A 186 -2.63 -1.57 16.37
CA ILE A 186 -2.49 -2.48 15.23
C ILE A 186 -3.75 -2.38 14.39
N ARG A 187 -3.62 -2.32 13.07
CA ARG A 187 -4.76 -2.30 12.16
C ARG A 187 -5.37 -3.71 12.05
N VAL A 188 -6.56 -3.91 12.59
CA VAL A 188 -7.31 -5.18 12.59
C VAL A 188 -8.35 -5.15 11.47
N TYR A 189 -8.18 -6.03 10.49
CA TYR A 189 -9.12 -6.21 9.39
C TYR A 189 -10.08 -7.36 9.75
N ALA A 190 -11.36 -7.04 9.95
CA ALA A 190 -12.40 -8.05 10.17
C ALA A 190 -13.27 -8.20 8.91
N LYS A 191 -13.66 -9.44 8.58
CA LYS A 191 -14.22 -9.90 7.30
C LYS A 191 -15.46 -9.12 6.78
N ARG A 192 -16.15 -8.37 7.65
CA ARG A 192 -17.33 -7.53 7.33
C ARG A 192 -17.45 -6.28 8.22
N GLN A 193 -16.39 -5.93 8.93
CA GLN A 193 -16.43 -4.84 9.90
C GLN A 193 -15.46 -3.73 9.52
N PRO A 194 -15.71 -2.51 10.00
CA PRO A 194 -14.77 -1.41 9.87
C PRO A 194 -13.37 -1.81 10.32
N VAL A 195 -12.36 -1.16 9.74
CA VAL A 195 -10.98 -1.39 10.15
C VAL A 195 -10.83 -0.89 11.59
N LEU A 196 -10.69 -1.80 12.54
CA LEU A 196 -10.52 -1.48 13.95
C LEU A 196 -9.03 -1.38 14.27
N TRP A 197 -8.67 -0.57 15.25
CA TRP A 197 -7.30 -0.45 15.76
C TRP A 197 -7.19 -1.24 17.06
N GLY A 198 -6.63 -2.44 17.02
CA GLY A 198 -6.44 -3.28 18.21
C GLY A 198 -5.12 -2.97 18.93
N CYS A 199 -5.15 -2.82 20.25
CA CYS A 199 -3.92 -2.78 21.03
C CYS A 199 -3.35 -4.19 21.18
N GLY A 200 -2.11 -4.42 20.74
CA GLY A 200 -1.46 -5.72 20.89
C GLY A 200 -1.15 -6.13 22.35
N ALA A 201 -1.17 -5.18 23.30
CA ALA A 201 -0.87 -5.43 24.70
C ALA A 201 -2.12 -5.78 25.53
N CYS A 202 -3.18 -4.98 25.44
CA CYS A 202 -4.41 -5.20 26.21
C CYS A 202 -5.58 -5.79 25.42
N GLY A 203 -5.46 -5.92 24.10
CA GLY A 203 -6.52 -6.45 23.22
C GLY A 203 -7.66 -5.46 22.95
N GLU A 204 -7.63 -4.27 23.53
CA GLU A 204 -8.66 -3.23 23.33
C GLU A 204 -8.71 -2.80 21.87
N THR A 205 -9.90 -2.83 21.26
CA THR A 205 -10.14 -2.34 19.90
C THR A 205 -10.68 -0.92 19.93
N GLN A 206 -10.00 0.00 19.25
CA GLN A 206 -10.45 1.38 19.05
C GLN A 206 -10.99 1.56 17.64
N ASP A 207 -12.01 2.39 17.48
CA ASP A 207 -12.53 2.74 16.16
C ASP A 207 -11.49 3.52 15.33
N HIS A 208 -11.51 3.32 14.01
CA HIS A 208 -10.71 4.14 13.11
C HIS A 208 -11.06 5.62 13.29
N PRO A 209 -10.10 6.54 13.45
CA PRO A 209 -10.41 7.98 13.47
C PRO A 209 -10.94 8.51 12.12
N GLU A 210 -10.99 7.66 11.10
CA GLU A 210 -11.48 7.94 9.73
C GLU A 210 -12.75 7.13 9.41
N ALA A 211 -13.27 6.43 10.41
CA ALA A 211 -14.56 5.79 10.36
C ALA A 211 -15.67 6.82 10.46
N CYS A 212 -16.83 6.50 9.88
CA CYS A 212 -18.07 7.02 10.41
C CYS A 212 -18.11 6.78 11.93
N GLY A 213 -18.15 7.84 12.74
CA GLY A 213 -18.18 7.75 14.21
C GLY A 213 -19.42 7.05 14.78
N THR A 214 -20.29 6.52 13.92
CA THR A 214 -21.50 5.77 14.28
C THR A 214 -21.46 4.32 13.83
N CYS A 215 -20.78 4.00 12.72
CA CYS A 215 -20.75 2.62 12.21
C CYS A 215 -19.35 2.09 11.88
N GLY A 216 -18.31 2.87 12.15
CA GLY A 216 -16.95 2.48 11.84
C GLY A 216 -16.55 2.59 10.36
N SER A 217 -17.50 2.70 9.43
CA SER A 217 -17.18 2.47 8.01
C SER A 217 -16.29 3.56 7.42
N ALA A 218 -15.34 3.16 6.58
CA ALA A 218 -14.49 4.07 5.80
C ALA A 218 -15.18 4.58 4.51
N ALA A 219 -16.50 4.38 4.39
CA ALA A 219 -17.25 4.75 3.19
C ALA A 219 -17.29 6.28 3.02
N LEU A 220 -17.16 6.74 1.77
CA LEU A 220 -17.27 8.15 1.41
C LEU A 220 -18.64 8.71 1.86
N VAL A 221 -18.64 9.98 2.27
CA VAL A 221 -19.87 10.68 2.64
C VAL A 221 -20.56 11.14 1.36
N GLU A 222 -21.84 10.85 1.21
CA GLU A 222 -22.65 11.19 0.04
C GLU A 222 -23.58 12.36 0.34
N GLU A 223 -23.86 13.21 -0.64
CA GLU A 223 -24.86 14.28 -0.52
C GLU A 223 -26.27 13.68 -0.43
N ALA A 224 -27.05 14.10 0.57
CA ALA A 224 -28.46 13.74 0.69
C ALA A 224 -29.34 14.99 0.59
N TRP A 225 -29.96 15.13 -0.57
CA TRP A 225 -30.86 16.22 -0.88
C TRP A 225 -32.19 16.08 -0.13
N SER A 226 -32.60 17.16 0.51
CA SER A 226 -33.87 17.33 1.19
C SER A 226 -34.79 18.25 0.36
N SER A 227 -36.11 18.14 0.53
CA SER A 227 -37.06 19.07 -0.11
C SER A 227 -36.92 20.50 0.43
N ASN A 228 -36.30 20.66 1.60
CA ASN A 228 -35.87 21.93 2.15
C ASN A 228 -34.35 22.04 2.07
N LYS A 229 -33.84 23.05 1.36
CA LYS A 229 -32.41 23.24 1.09
C LYS A 229 -31.60 23.49 2.36
N ASP A 230 -32.22 24.05 3.39
CA ASP A 230 -31.58 24.27 4.69
C ASP A 230 -31.38 22.97 5.48
N ASP A 231 -32.03 21.88 5.05
CA ASP A 231 -31.93 20.53 5.61
C ASP A 231 -31.09 19.58 4.73
N ASP A 232 -30.38 20.12 3.72
CA ASP A 232 -29.42 19.35 2.93
C ASP A 232 -28.28 18.90 3.86
N LEU A 233 -28.19 17.58 4.02
CA LEU A 233 -27.25 16.94 4.93
C LEU A 233 -26.43 15.92 4.17
N TRP A 234 -25.27 15.61 4.71
CA TRP A 234 -24.40 14.59 4.16
C TRP A 234 -24.69 13.27 4.86
N LYS A 235 -24.60 12.13 4.18
CA LYS A 235 -24.85 10.82 4.79
C LYS A 235 -23.68 9.87 4.56
N CYS A 236 -23.36 9.07 5.57
CA CYS A 236 -22.44 7.94 5.37
C CYS A 236 -23.07 6.96 4.36
N GLY A 237 -22.37 6.59 3.28
CA GLY A 237 -22.89 5.62 2.31
C GLY A 237 -23.21 4.24 2.91
N SER A 238 -22.62 3.89 4.06
CA SER A 238 -22.85 2.60 4.73
C SER A 238 -24.02 2.63 5.73
N CYS A 239 -23.96 3.48 6.77
CA CYS A 239 -24.99 3.49 7.82
C CYS A 239 -26.06 4.57 7.63
N ARG A 240 -25.91 5.41 6.59
CA ARG A 240 -26.78 6.55 6.31
C ARG A 240 -26.87 7.59 7.43
N ASN A 241 -25.96 7.54 8.41
CA ASN A 241 -25.92 8.55 9.46
C ASN A 241 -25.63 9.92 8.85
N LYS A 242 -26.33 10.94 9.36
CA LYS A 242 -26.29 12.31 8.83
C LYS A 242 -25.15 13.09 9.45
N TYR A 243 -24.46 13.89 8.65
CA TYR A 243 -23.41 14.80 9.05
C TYR A 243 -23.75 16.23 8.67
N THR A 244 -23.34 17.15 9.53
CA THR A 244 -23.35 18.58 9.19
C THR A 244 -22.24 18.90 8.21
N HIS A 245 -22.40 20.01 7.48
CA HIS A 245 -21.38 20.48 6.53
C HIS A 245 -20.01 20.70 7.19
N GLU A 246 -19.97 21.16 8.44
CA GLU A 246 -18.73 21.36 9.20
C GLU A 246 -18.04 20.03 9.55
N GLN A 247 -18.82 19.02 9.95
CA GLN A 247 -18.28 17.67 10.24
C GLN A 247 -17.70 17.01 9.00
N VAL A 248 -18.34 17.21 7.84
CA VAL A 248 -17.82 16.72 6.56
C VAL A 248 -16.55 17.45 6.14
N ARG A 249 -16.51 18.77 6.31
CA ARG A 249 -15.29 19.56 6.04
C ARG A 249 -14.11 19.08 6.87
N ASP A 250 -14.32 18.81 8.16
CA ASP A 250 -13.28 18.30 9.07
C ASP A 250 -12.86 16.86 8.73
N PHE A 251 -13.82 16.01 8.35
CA PHE A 251 -13.55 14.64 7.90
C PHE A 251 -12.67 14.64 6.63
N TYR A 252 -13.04 15.42 5.61
CA TYR A 252 -12.24 15.57 4.41
C TYR A 252 -10.87 16.20 4.71
N ALA A 253 -10.80 17.26 5.52
CA ALA A 253 -9.52 17.87 5.90
C ALA A 253 -8.55 16.88 6.57
N LYS A 254 -9.06 15.92 7.35
CA LYS A 254 -8.26 14.83 7.95
C LYS A 254 -7.77 13.82 6.90
N GLN A 255 -8.64 13.39 5.98
CA GLN A 255 -8.23 12.50 4.88
C GLN A 255 -7.19 13.17 3.98
N LEU A 256 -7.39 14.44 3.64
CA LEU A 256 -6.55 15.20 2.70
C LEU A 256 -5.14 15.51 3.22
N ARG A 257 -4.90 15.50 4.54
CA ARG A 257 -3.56 15.65 5.14
C ARG A 257 -2.68 14.40 5.01
N ARG A 258 -3.24 13.26 4.59
CA ARG A 258 -2.55 11.95 4.59
C ARG A 258 -2.46 11.28 3.22
N VAL A 259 -3.04 11.83 2.16
CA VAL A 259 -2.98 11.23 0.82
C VAL A 259 -1.56 11.43 0.23
N PRO A 260 -0.82 10.37 -0.13
CA PRO A 260 0.43 10.49 -0.89
C PRO A 260 0.16 11.04 -2.29
N GLU A 261 1.23 11.40 -3.01
CA GLU A 261 1.22 11.97 -4.37
C GLU A 261 0.30 11.18 -5.32
N LYS A 262 -0.93 11.68 -5.50
CA LYS A 262 -1.97 11.03 -6.29
C LYS A 262 -2.45 11.99 -7.38
N TRP A 263 -2.46 11.49 -8.62
CA TRP A 263 -3.09 12.17 -9.74
C TRP A 263 -4.61 12.08 -9.59
N MET A 264 -5.28 13.21 -9.76
CA MET A 264 -6.73 13.33 -9.64
C MET A 264 -7.27 14.12 -10.82
N SER A 265 -8.44 13.74 -11.34
CA SER A 265 -9.10 14.52 -12.38
C SER A 265 -9.32 15.97 -11.91
N ILE A 266 -9.09 16.93 -12.81
CA ILE A 266 -9.30 18.35 -12.51
C ILE A 266 -10.73 18.61 -12.03
N SER A 267 -11.73 17.92 -12.59
CA SER A 267 -13.12 18.06 -12.16
C SER A 267 -13.32 17.73 -10.68
N HIS A 268 -12.72 16.62 -10.21
CA HIS A 268 -12.80 16.20 -8.82
C HIS A 268 -11.99 17.13 -7.92
N ALA A 269 -10.78 17.51 -8.35
CA ALA A 269 -9.93 18.45 -7.60
C ALA A 269 -10.63 19.82 -7.41
N MET A 270 -11.33 20.29 -8.44
CA MET A 270 -12.09 21.54 -8.40
C MET A 270 -13.33 21.46 -7.49
N GLN A 271 -14.01 20.31 -7.45
CA GLN A 271 -15.10 20.07 -6.51
C GLN A 271 -14.60 20.16 -5.06
N LEU A 272 -13.50 19.46 -4.74
CA LEU A 272 -12.90 19.50 -3.41
C LEU A 272 -12.47 20.92 -3.01
N MET A 273 -11.89 21.69 -3.92
CA MET A 273 -11.51 23.08 -3.64
C MET A 273 -12.72 23.98 -3.37
N ARG A 274 -13.84 23.76 -4.09
CA ARG A 274 -15.10 24.48 -3.86
C ARG A 274 -15.66 24.17 -2.47
N GLU A 275 -15.65 22.90 -2.05
CA GLU A 275 -16.07 22.47 -0.71
C GLU A 275 -15.21 23.07 0.40
N GLN A 276 -13.92 23.33 0.13
CA GLN A 276 -13.03 24.08 1.03
C GLN A 276 -13.24 25.60 1.00
N GLY A 277 -14.30 26.08 0.32
CA GLY A 277 -14.67 27.50 0.27
C GLY A 277 -13.86 28.34 -0.73
N TRP A 278 -13.16 27.71 -1.68
CA TRP A 278 -12.45 28.45 -2.72
C TRP A 278 -13.36 28.76 -3.89
N GLN A 279 -13.23 29.99 -4.40
CA GLN A 279 -13.85 30.35 -5.66
C GLN A 279 -13.19 29.58 -6.79
N GLU A 280 -14.02 29.10 -7.71
CA GLU A 280 -13.58 28.33 -8.87
C GLU A 280 -12.53 29.09 -9.70
N ARG A 281 -12.68 30.41 -9.87
CA ARG A 281 -11.69 31.24 -10.57
C ARG A 281 -10.31 31.17 -9.92
N VAL A 282 -10.24 31.22 -8.59
CA VAL A 282 -8.97 31.17 -7.84
C VAL A 282 -8.35 29.78 -8.00
N SER A 283 -9.16 28.74 -7.82
CA SER A 283 -8.69 27.35 -7.94
C SER A 283 -8.20 27.03 -9.36
N ARG A 284 -8.87 27.54 -10.40
CA ARG A 284 -8.42 27.42 -11.80
C ARG A 284 -7.10 28.14 -12.04
N SER A 285 -6.92 29.35 -11.50
CA SER A 285 -5.64 30.07 -11.65
C SER A 285 -4.47 29.33 -11.02
N TRP A 286 -4.72 28.48 -10.01
CA TRP A 286 -3.68 27.62 -9.46
C TRP A 286 -3.32 26.48 -10.39
N LEU A 287 -4.28 25.95 -11.16
CA LEU A 287 -4.02 24.87 -12.12
C LEU A 287 -3.13 25.32 -13.29
N ASP A 288 -3.11 26.62 -13.60
CA ASP A 288 -2.24 27.17 -14.66
C ASP A 288 -0.75 27.12 -14.25
N ASP A 289 -0.46 27.20 -12.95
CA ASP A 289 0.89 27.14 -12.37
C ASP A 289 1.35 25.72 -12.02
N LEU A 290 0.47 24.73 -12.17
CA LEU A 290 0.69 23.37 -11.68
C LEU A 290 0.90 22.38 -12.81
N GLU A 291 1.65 21.31 -12.50
CA GLU A 291 1.81 20.19 -13.42
C GLU A 291 0.46 19.51 -13.65
N VAL A 292 0.02 19.51 -14.91
CA VAL A 292 -1.22 18.89 -15.36
C VAL A 292 -0.85 17.85 -16.41
N ARG A 293 -1.21 16.60 -16.16
CA ARG A 293 -1.10 15.53 -17.14
C ARG A 293 -2.41 15.40 -17.90
N THR A 294 -2.34 15.09 -19.19
CA THR A 294 -3.52 14.68 -19.96
C THR A 294 -3.43 13.18 -20.18
N GLU A 295 -4.48 12.45 -19.83
CA GLU A 295 -4.56 11.00 -20.03
C GLU A 295 -4.89 10.71 -21.50
N ASP A 296 -3.98 10.03 -22.21
CA ASP A 296 -3.98 9.88 -23.68
C ASP A 296 -5.24 9.22 -24.24
N VAL A 297 -5.92 8.39 -23.44
CA VAL A 297 -7.07 7.58 -23.89
C VAL A 297 -8.41 8.28 -23.66
N SER A 298 -8.52 9.13 -22.64
CA SER A 298 -9.79 9.73 -22.20
C SER A 298 -9.86 11.24 -22.44
N GLY A 299 -8.73 11.88 -22.76
CA GLY A 299 -8.61 13.34 -22.82
C GLY A 299 -8.83 14.01 -21.46
N ARG A 300 -8.90 13.25 -20.36
CA ARG A 300 -9.08 13.79 -19.02
C ARG A 300 -7.78 14.44 -18.59
N ARG A 301 -7.90 15.68 -18.12
CA ARG A 301 -6.81 16.41 -17.48
C ARG A 301 -6.79 16.04 -16.00
N GLU A 302 -5.61 15.66 -15.52
CA GLU A 302 -5.35 15.31 -14.14
C GLU A 302 -4.30 16.25 -13.55
N VAL A 303 -4.45 16.57 -12.27
CA VAL A 303 -3.50 17.38 -11.51
C VAL A 303 -2.95 16.55 -10.36
N LEU A 304 -1.67 16.75 -10.04
CA LEU A 304 -1.10 16.16 -8.83
C LEU A 304 -1.71 16.83 -7.61
N TRP A 305 -2.48 16.08 -6.82
CA TRP A 305 -3.29 16.63 -5.74
C TRP A 305 -2.43 17.30 -4.65
N SER A 306 -1.26 16.73 -4.34
CA SER A 306 -0.34 17.28 -3.33
C SER A 306 0.12 18.70 -3.68
N SER A 307 0.35 18.98 -4.97
CA SER A 307 0.78 20.31 -5.44
C SER A 307 -0.34 21.34 -5.34
N LEU A 308 -1.56 20.97 -5.74
CA LEU A 308 -2.74 21.84 -5.58
C LEU A 308 -3.08 22.08 -4.10
N TRP A 309 -2.95 21.05 -3.26
CA TRP A 309 -3.19 21.15 -1.82
C TRP A 309 -2.15 22.03 -1.12
N ARG A 310 -0.87 21.94 -1.51
CA ARG A 310 0.18 22.82 -0.99
C ARG A 310 -0.15 24.28 -1.29
N ARG A 311 -0.66 24.59 -2.49
CA ARG A 311 -1.12 25.94 -2.85
C ARG A 311 -2.28 26.40 -1.97
N HIS A 312 -3.26 25.54 -1.72
CA HIS A 312 -4.36 25.79 -0.80
C HIS A 312 -3.87 26.16 0.62
N LEU A 313 -2.93 25.40 1.18
CA LEU A 313 -2.39 25.65 2.52
C LEU A 313 -1.64 26.99 2.60
N LEU A 314 -0.83 27.30 1.58
CA LEU A 314 -0.11 28.57 1.50
C LEU A 314 -1.08 29.77 1.49
N GLU A 315 -2.12 29.72 0.66
CA GLU A 315 -3.08 30.83 0.58
C GLU A 315 -3.97 30.93 1.82
N THR A 316 -4.30 29.80 2.47
CA THR A 316 -5.02 29.79 3.75
C THR A 316 -4.20 30.47 4.85
N ASN A 317 -2.92 30.12 4.96
CA ASN A 317 -2.01 30.76 5.92
C ASN A 317 -1.84 32.26 5.62
N ALA A 318 -1.70 32.64 4.35
CA ALA A 318 -1.63 34.04 3.95
C ALA A 318 -2.91 34.82 4.32
N ARG A 319 -4.10 34.22 4.15
CA ARG A 319 -5.37 34.83 4.58
C ARG A 319 -5.43 35.02 6.10
N GLN A 320 -5.00 34.02 6.87
CA GLN A 320 -4.97 34.10 8.34
C GLN A 320 -3.99 35.18 8.82
N GLN A 321 -2.80 35.26 8.22
CA GLN A 321 -1.82 36.32 8.52
C GLN A 321 -2.38 37.72 8.21
N ARG A 322 -2.97 37.92 7.02
CA ARG A 322 -3.62 39.19 6.66
C ARG A 322 -4.76 39.55 7.61
N ALA A 323 -5.57 38.58 8.05
CA ALA A 323 -6.63 38.80 9.02
C ALA A 323 -6.08 39.22 10.39
N HIS A 324 -5.03 38.55 10.86
CA HIS A 324 -4.36 38.89 12.11
C HIS A 324 -3.67 40.26 12.07
N GLU A 325 -3.03 40.62 10.96
CA GLU A 325 -2.46 41.97 10.77
C GLU A 325 -3.53 43.06 10.74
N ARG A 326 -4.68 42.80 10.10
CA ARG A 326 -5.82 43.72 10.12
C ARG A 326 -6.38 43.90 11.53
N ALA A 327 -6.49 42.81 12.30
CA ALA A 327 -6.92 42.87 13.69
C ALA A 327 -5.95 43.68 14.56
N LYS A 328 -4.64 43.58 14.32
CA LYS A 328 -3.62 44.40 15.01
C LYS A 328 -3.65 45.88 14.64
N LYS A 329 -4.01 46.21 13.39
CA LYS A 329 -4.08 47.58 12.88
C LYS A 329 -5.39 48.30 13.17
N ALA A 330 -6.43 47.57 13.60
CA ALA A 330 -7.68 48.20 14.01
C ALA A 330 -7.39 49.06 15.25
N PRO A 331 -7.53 50.40 15.17
CA PRO A 331 -7.32 51.26 16.33
C PRO A 331 -8.27 50.83 17.45
N ASN A 332 -7.78 50.83 18.69
CA ASN A 332 -8.64 50.74 19.87
C ASN A 332 -9.52 51.99 19.88
N VAL A 333 -10.65 51.91 19.19
CA VAL A 333 -11.75 52.87 19.32
C VAL A 333 -12.43 52.52 20.64
N ALA A 334 -11.87 53.06 21.72
CA ALA A 334 -12.48 53.11 23.04
C ALA A 334 -13.27 54.41 23.19
#